data_AF-A0A1B6EKF7-F1
#
_entry.id   AF-A0A1B6EKF7-F1
#
_cell.length_a   1.000
_cell.length_b   1.000
_cell.length_c   1.000
_cell.angle_alpha   90.00
_cell.angle_beta   90.00
_cell.angle_gamma   90.00
#
_symmetry.space_group_name_H-M   'P 1'
#
loop_
_entity.id
_entity.type
_entity.pdbx_description
1 polymer ?
#
loop_
_entity_poly.entity_id
_entity_poly.type
_entity_poly.pdbx_seq_one_letter_code
_entity_poly.pdbx_strand_id
1 'polypeptide(L)'
;KAISKEGANALYNGSLTDAFVTELKDLKSIITKDDLLSYEVEWQSPINTSLIGHNFYTTNLPSSGPVLVFILNILDGLLKTGSELGSVLTWHHMVESFKFAYGARTLLGDHSGFKSKEINEALISIV
;
A
#
# COMPACT_ATOMS: atom_id res chain seq x y z
N LYS A 1 16.91 3.80 24.06
CA LYS A 1 16.52 4.06 25.49
C LYS A 1 15.50 5.19 25.62
N ALA A 2 15.68 6.34 24.96
CA ALA A 2 14.75 7.49 25.05
C ALA A 2 13.30 7.16 24.64
N ILE A 3 13.07 6.58 23.44
CA ILE A 3 11.73 6.19 22.96
C ILE A 3 10.96 5.29 23.96
N SER A 4 11.64 4.35 24.60
CA SER A 4 11.01 3.47 25.59
C SER A 4 10.54 4.21 26.86
N LYS A 5 11.11 5.38 27.17
CA LYS A 5 10.80 6.18 28.36
C LYS A 5 9.84 7.33 28.06
N GLU A 6 10.01 7.97 26.91
CA GLU A 6 9.32 9.19 26.49
C GLU A 6 8.23 8.94 25.43
N GLY A 7 8.14 7.71 24.91
CA GLY A 7 7.22 7.34 23.84
C GLY A 7 7.68 7.85 22.47
N ALA A 8 6.76 7.83 21.50
CA ALA A 8 7.01 8.32 20.13
C ALA A 8 7.45 9.79 20.11
N ASN A 9 6.90 10.59 21.04
CA ASN A 9 7.24 12.02 21.16
C ASN A 9 8.72 12.27 21.40
N ALA A 10 9.49 11.29 21.89
CA ALA A 10 10.94 11.40 21.96
C ALA A 10 11.55 11.86 20.63
N LEU A 11 11.02 11.35 19.50
CA LEU A 11 11.47 11.68 18.14
C LEU A 11 10.74 12.91 17.56
N TYR A 12 9.42 12.97 17.67
CA TYR A 12 8.61 13.98 16.98
C TYR A 12 8.55 15.33 17.70
N ASN A 13 8.62 15.34 19.03
CA ASN A 13 8.57 16.55 19.85
C ASN A 13 9.23 16.35 21.23
N GLY A 14 10.49 15.92 21.24
CA GLY A 14 11.13 15.45 22.47
C GLY A 14 12.65 15.47 22.41
N SER A 15 13.28 14.67 23.29
CA SER A 15 14.72 14.74 23.53
C SER A 15 15.60 14.38 22.33
N LEU A 16 15.06 13.69 21.33
CA LEU A 16 15.80 13.29 20.12
C LEU A 16 15.55 14.23 18.93
N THR A 17 14.52 15.06 18.95
CA THR A 17 14.07 15.84 17.78
C THR A 17 15.16 16.76 17.25
N ASP A 18 15.78 17.56 18.12
CA ASP A 18 16.78 18.56 17.68
C ASP A 18 18.05 17.89 17.15
N ALA A 19 18.50 16.81 17.80
CA ALA A 19 19.66 16.05 17.35
C ALA A 19 19.40 15.39 15.98
N PHE A 20 18.21 14.82 15.80
CA PHE A 20 17.81 14.18 14.55
C PHE A 20 17.72 15.18 13.38
N VAL A 21 17.08 16.35 13.58
CA VAL A 21 16.99 17.40 12.55
C VAL A 21 18.38 17.97 12.23
N THR A 22 19.25 18.12 13.22
CA THR A 22 20.63 18.59 13.00
C THR A 22 21.40 17.62 12.11
N GLU A 23 21.33 16.33 12.39
CA GLU A 23 21.99 15.30 11.57
C GLU A 23 21.43 15.27 10.14
N LEU A 24 20.11 15.39 9.98
CA LEU A 24 19.50 15.50 8.65
C LEU A 24 19.98 16.74 7.89
N LYS A 25 20.13 17.88 8.57
CA LYS A 25 20.66 19.11 7.97
C LYS A 25 22.11 18.95 7.54
N ASP A 26 22.94 18.27 8.33
CA ASP A 26 24.34 17.96 7.97
C ASP A 26 24.41 17.06 6.73
N LEU A 27 23.43 16.17 6.56
CA LEU A 27 23.21 15.37 5.35
C LEU A 27 22.55 16.14 4.19
N LYS A 28 22.37 17.46 4.32
CA LYS A 28 21.72 18.35 3.33
C LYS A 28 20.25 18.01 3.06
N SER A 29 19.56 17.42 4.03
CA SER A 29 18.11 17.19 3.98
C SER A 29 17.33 18.50 4.08
N ILE A 30 16.12 18.50 3.52
CA ILE A 30 15.15 19.60 3.64
C ILE A 30 14.16 19.41 4.79
N ILE A 31 14.21 18.27 5.48
CA ILE A 31 13.30 17.95 6.59
C ILE A 31 13.62 18.87 7.77
N THR A 32 12.58 19.48 8.31
CA THR A 32 12.60 20.43 9.40
C THR A 32 11.99 19.85 10.68
N LYS A 33 12.13 20.57 11.79
CA LYS A 33 11.42 20.25 13.02
C LYS A 33 9.90 20.32 12.86
N ASP A 34 9.42 21.28 12.06
CA ASP A 34 7.98 21.46 11.81
C ASP A 34 7.38 20.27 11.04
N ASP A 35 8.15 19.64 10.14
CA ASP A 35 7.72 18.40 9.46
C ASP A 35 7.51 17.25 10.45
N LEU A 36 8.35 17.15 11.49
CA LEU A 36 8.21 16.13 12.53
C LEU A 36 7.04 16.45 13.48
N LEU A 37 6.85 17.73 13.80
CA LEU A 37 5.76 18.18 14.67
C LEU A 37 4.38 18.03 14.02
N SER A 38 4.32 18.19 12.70
CA SER A 38 3.08 18.09 11.91
C SER A 38 2.78 16.69 11.40
N TYR A 39 3.70 15.73 11.59
CA TYR A 39 3.48 14.35 11.18
C TYR A 39 2.38 13.69 12.03
N GLU A 40 1.34 13.20 11.35
CA GLU A 40 0.27 12.42 11.98
C GLU A 40 0.13 11.05 11.30
N VAL A 41 -0.17 10.04 12.10
CA VAL A 41 -0.52 8.71 11.59
C VAL A 41 -1.99 8.69 11.23
N GLU A 42 -2.29 8.32 9.99
CA GLU A 42 -3.66 8.10 9.54
C GLU A 42 -4.05 6.62 9.70
N TRP A 43 -5.15 6.37 10.41
CA TRP A 43 -5.74 5.04 10.53
C TRP A 43 -6.80 4.84 9.45
N GLN A 44 -6.58 3.86 8.58
CA GLN A 44 -7.49 3.54 7.48
C GLN A 44 -8.01 2.11 7.59
N SER A 45 -9.24 1.89 7.14
CA SER A 45 -9.81 0.56 7.02
C SER A 45 -9.06 -0.26 5.97
N PRO A 46 -8.73 -1.53 6.23
CA PRO A 46 -8.11 -2.39 5.23
C PRO A 46 -9.08 -2.69 4.09
N ILE A 47 -8.54 -2.93 2.90
CA ILE A 47 -9.28 -3.53 1.78
C ILE A 47 -9.39 -5.03 2.05
N ASN A 48 -10.54 -5.62 1.71
CA ASN A 48 -10.79 -7.04 1.84
C ASN A 48 -11.15 -7.65 0.47
N THR A 49 -10.67 -8.86 0.20
CA THR A 49 -11.13 -9.70 -0.92
C THR A 49 -11.19 -11.17 -0.51
N SER A 50 -11.80 -12.03 -1.35
CA SER A 50 -11.80 -13.48 -1.15
C SER A 50 -11.01 -14.21 -2.23
N LEU A 51 -10.26 -15.23 -1.84
CA LEU A 51 -9.63 -16.20 -2.73
C LEU A 51 -9.95 -17.59 -2.19
N ILE A 52 -10.53 -18.47 -3.02
CA ILE A 52 -10.90 -19.85 -2.70
C ILE A 52 -11.67 -20.02 -1.37
N GLY A 53 -12.53 -19.04 -1.04
CA GLY A 53 -13.36 -19.06 0.17
C GLY A 53 -12.68 -18.51 1.44
N HIS A 54 -11.46 -18.00 1.34
CA HIS A 54 -10.76 -17.33 2.44
C HIS A 54 -10.73 -15.81 2.24
N ASN A 55 -10.81 -15.04 3.32
CA ASN A 55 -10.71 -13.59 3.29
C ASN A 55 -9.25 -13.13 3.38
N PHE A 56 -8.89 -12.16 2.55
CA PHE A 56 -7.58 -11.54 2.47
C PHE A 56 -7.71 -10.04 2.72
N TYR A 57 -7.04 -9.56 3.77
CA TYR A 57 -7.00 -8.15 4.13
C TYR A 57 -5.66 -7.53 3.70
N THR A 58 -5.72 -6.33 3.12
CA THR A 58 -4.53 -5.59 2.69
C THR A 58 -4.71 -4.07 2.87
N THR A 59 -3.63 -3.33 2.73
CA THR A 59 -3.59 -1.86 2.86
C THR A 59 -4.19 -1.16 1.65
N ASN A 60 -4.79 0.02 1.82
CA ASN A 60 -5.25 0.87 0.72
C ASN A 60 -4.12 1.75 0.17
N LEU A 61 -4.44 2.66 -0.76
CA LEU A 61 -3.51 3.70 -1.21
C LEU A 61 -2.93 4.48 -0.01
N PRO A 62 -1.69 4.97 -0.08
CA PRO A 62 -0.77 4.95 -1.22
C PRO A 62 -0.07 3.59 -1.47
N SER A 63 -0.39 2.56 -0.71
CA SER A 63 0.14 1.21 -0.94
C SER A 63 -0.49 0.52 -2.17
N SER A 64 0.07 -0.61 -2.58
CA SER A 64 -0.36 -1.38 -3.76
C SER A 64 -1.36 -2.50 -3.45
N GLY A 65 -2.08 -2.44 -2.32
CA GLY A 65 -3.13 -3.42 -2.02
C GLY A 65 -4.26 -3.50 -3.05
N PRO A 66 -4.73 -2.40 -3.67
CA PRO A 66 -5.71 -2.47 -4.77
C PRO A 66 -5.22 -3.27 -5.98
N VAL A 67 -3.93 -3.14 -6.30
CA VAL A 67 -3.27 -3.91 -7.39
C VAL A 67 -3.27 -5.40 -7.05
N LEU A 68 -2.96 -5.75 -5.79
CA LEU A 68 -3.01 -7.13 -5.31
C LEU A 68 -4.44 -7.68 -5.38
N VAL A 69 -5.44 -6.93 -4.89
CA VAL A 69 -6.85 -7.34 -4.90
C VAL A 69 -7.32 -7.64 -6.31
N PHE A 70 -7.05 -6.76 -7.28
CA PHE A 70 -7.40 -6.99 -8.68
C PHE A 70 -6.81 -8.31 -9.22
N ILE A 71 -5.53 -8.57 -8.94
CA ILE A 71 -4.86 -9.81 -9.35
C ILE A 71 -5.55 -11.03 -8.71
N LEU A 72 -5.80 -10.98 -7.40
CA LEU A 72 -6.41 -12.09 -6.66
C LEU A 72 -7.83 -12.39 -7.14
N ASN A 73 -8.62 -11.37 -7.50
CA ASN A 73 -9.97 -11.56 -8.01
C ASN A 73 -9.97 -12.28 -9.37
N ILE A 74 -9.05 -11.92 -10.27
CA ILE A 74 -8.87 -12.64 -11.54
C ILE A 74 -8.44 -14.09 -11.29
N LEU A 75 -7.47 -14.31 -10.41
CA LEU A 75 -6.98 -15.65 -10.09
C LEU A 75 -8.04 -16.52 -9.41
N ASP A 76 -8.89 -15.94 -8.55
CA ASP A 76 -9.99 -16.66 -7.89
C ASP A 76 -10.98 -17.23 -8.91
N GLY A 77 -11.35 -16.45 -9.93
CA GLY A 77 -12.17 -16.92 -11.05
C GLY A 77 -11.53 -18.10 -11.80
N LEU A 78 -10.22 -18.04 -12.04
CA LEU A 78 -9.47 -19.10 -12.73
C LEU A 78 -9.31 -20.38 -11.91
N LEU A 79 -9.12 -20.27 -10.59
CA LEU A 79 -9.00 -21.43 -9.72
C LEU A 79 -10.35 -22.14 -9.55
N LYS A 80 -11.45 -21.39 -9.50
CA LYS A 80 -12.82 -21.93 -9.41
C LYS A 80 -13.25 -22.70 -10.67
N THR A 81 -12.69 -22.39 -11.84
CA THR A 81 -12.98 -23.11 -13.09
C THR A 81 -12.19 -24.41 -13.26
N GLY A 82 -11.38 -24.80 -12.26
CA GLY A 82 -10.63 -26.06 -12.28
C GLY A 82 -9.34 -26.01 -13.09
N SER A 83 -8.73 -24.83 -13.23
CA SER A 83 -7.44 -24.68 -13.91
C SER A 83 -6.36 -25.58 -13.29
N GLU A 84 -5.61 -26.29 -14.13
CA GLU A 84 -4.48 -27.12 -13.68
C GLU A 84 -3.35 -26.22 -13.17
N LEU A 85 -3.05 -26.34 -11.88
CA LEU A 85 -1.94 -25.64 -11.24
C LEU A 85 -0.62 -26.02 -11.93
N GLY A 86 0.15 -25.02 -12.33
CA GLY A 86 1.45 -25.22 -12.98
C GLY A 86 1.41 -25.43 -14.49
N SER A 87 0.22 -25.46 -15.12
CA SER A 87 0.13 -25.50 -16.58
C SER A 87 0.62 -24.19 -17.22
N VAL A 88 1.07 -24.27 -18.48
CA VAL A 88 1.49 -23.09 -19.27
C VAL A 88 0.37 -22.05 -19.34
N LEU A 89 -0.88 -22.51 -19.45
CA LEU A 89 -2.05 -21.61 -19.53
C LEU A 89 -2.29 -20.87 -18.21
N THR A 90 -2.17 -21.57 -17.07
CA THR A 90 -2.29 -20.94 -15.74
C THR A 90 -1.22 -19.86 -15.55
N TRP A 91 0.02 -20.14 -15.95
CA TRP A 91 1.10 -19.15 -15.91
C TRP A 91 0.86 -17.98 -16.86
N HIS A 92 0.36 -18.23 -18.07
CA HIS A 92 0.00 -17.18 -19.02
C HIS A 92 -1.04 -16.23 -18.41
N HIS A 93 -2.14 -16.75 -17.87
CA HIS A 93 -3.17 -15.92 -17.24
C HIS A 93 -2.64 -15.13 -16.03
N MET A 94 -1.76 -15.73 -15.23
CA MET A 94 -1.12 -15.03 -14.12
C MET A 94 -0.24 -13.87 -14.61
N VAL A 95 0.54 -14.06 -15.68
CA VAL A 95 1.35 -13.00 -16.26
C VAL A 95 0.46 -11.89 -16.85
N GLU A 96 -0.63 -12.23 -17.53
CA GLU A 96 -1.55 -11.22 -18.08
C GLU A 96 -2.26 -10.44 -16.96
N SER A 97 -2.68 -11.09 -15.87
CA SER A 97 -3.29 -10.37 -14.74
C SER A 97 -2.32 -9.36 -14.14
N PHE A 98 -1.04 -9.70 -14.02
CA PHE A 98 0.00 -8.77 -13.57
C PHE A 98 0.16 -7.58 -14.52
N LYS A 99 0.20 -7.82 -15.84
CA LYS A 99 0.33 -6.73 -16.83
C LYS A 99 -0.80 -5.71 -16.70
N PHE A 100 -2.05 -6.18 -16.62
CA PHE A 100 -3.21 -5.29 -16.46
C PHE A 100 -3.15 -4.53 -15.12
N ALA A 101 -2.85 -5.23 -14.03
CA ALA A 101 -2.78 -4.63 -12.70
C ALA A 101 -1.71 -3.53 -12.63
N TYR A 102 -0.51 -3.79 -13.15
CA TYR A 102 0.59 -2.83 -13.15
C TYR A 102 0.40 -1.71 -14.18
N GLY A 103 -0.33 -1.95 -15.27
CA GLY A 103 -0.78 -0.88 -16.16
C GLY A 103 -1.63 0.14 -15.42
N ALA A 104 -2.64 -0.32 -14.67
CA ALA A 104 -3.50 0.55 -13.85
C ALA A 104 -2.76 1.20 -12.67
N ARG A 105 -1.77 0.52 -12.08
CA ARG A 105 -0.96 1.04 -10.95
C ARG A 105 -0.33 2.40 -11.25
N THR A 106 -0.01 2.69 -12.50
CA THR A 106 0.57 3.99 -12.90
C THR A 106 -0.35 5.19 -12.65
N LEU A 107 -1.64 4.93 -12.44
CA LEU A 107 -2.67 5.94 -12.16
C LEU A 107 -2.97 6.09 -10.67
N LEU A 108 -2.28 5.32 -9.81
CA LEU A 108 -2.49 5.31 -8.36
C LEU A 108 -1.43 6.16 -7.66
N GLY A 109 -1.81 6.83 -6.57
CA GLY A 109 -0.92 7.63 -5.73
C GLY A 109 -1.53 7.92 -4.37
N ASP A 110 -0.95 8.91 -3.67
CA ASP A 110 -1.49 9.38 -2.40
C ASP A 110 -2.82 10.15 -2.59
N HIS A 111 -3.73 10.02 -1.63
CA HIS A 111 -5.19 10.22 -1.68
C HIS A 111 -5.74 11.63 -1.99
N SER A 112 -5.06 12.48 -2.75
CA SER A 112 -5.53 13.85 -3.06
C SER A 112 -6.08 14.07 -4.48
N GLY A 113 -5.90 13.12 -5.41
CA GLY A 113 -6.38 13.25 -6.79
C GLY A 113 -7.69 12.48 -7.06
N PHE A 114 -8.74 13.17 -7.53
CA PHE A 114 -10.04 12.57 -7.91
C PHE A 114 -9.90 11.31 -8.79
N LYS A 115 -8.97 11.32 -9.76
CA LYS A 115 -8.70 10.19 -10.66
C LYS A 115 -8.13 8.95 -9.95
N SER A 116 -7.27 9.13 -8.95
CA SER A 116 -6.67 7.98 -8.23
C SER A 116 -7.75 7.22 -7.45
N LYS A 117 -8.76 7.93 -6.95
CA LYS A 117 -9.87 7.32 -6.20
C LYS A 117 -10.79 6.50 -7.11
N GLU A 118 -11.16 7.03 -8.27
CA GLU A 118 -11.99 6.30 -9.24
C GLU A 118 -11.32 5.01 -9.72
N ILE A 119 -10.03 5.06 -10.06
CA ILE A 119 -9.27 3.88 -10.49
C ILE A 119 -9.11 2.88 -9.34
N ASN A 120 -8.91 3.36 -8.10
CA ASN A 120 -8.86 2.51 -6.92
C ASN A 120 -10.15 1.69 -6.75
N GLU A 121 -11.30 2.36 -6.81
CA GLU A 121 -12.62 1.73 -6.69
C GLU A 121 -12.87 0.75 -7.85
N ALA A 122 -12.46 1.09 -9.07
CA ALA A 122 -12.55 0.21 -10.22
C ALA A 122 -11.70 -1.07 -10.06
N LEU A 123 -10.48 -0.97 -9.52
CA LEU A 123 -9.63 -2.15 -9.29
C LEU A 123 -10.17 -3.08 -8.21
N ILE A 124 -10.73 -2.51 -7.15
CA ILE A 124 -11.28 -3.28 -6.01
C ILE A 124 -12.61 -3.95 -6.38
N SER A 125 -13.40 -3.33 -7.26
CA SER A 125 -14.75 -3.80 -7.62
C SER A 125 -14.78 -4.85 -8.73
N ILE A 126 -13.65 -5.17 -9.36
CA ILE A 126 -13.60 -6.22 -10.39
C ILE A 126 -13.83 -7.58 -9.73
N VAL A 127 -15.07 -8.07 -9.86
CA VAL A 127 -15.56 -9.38 -9.42
C VAL A 127 -16.55 -9.87 -10.49
#